data_AF-A0A257EYW3-F1
#
_entry.id   AF-A0A257EYW3-F1
#
_cell.length_a   1.000
_cell.length_b   1.000
_cell.length_c   1.000
_cell.angle_alpha   90.00
_cell.angle_beta   90.00
_cell.angle_gamma   90.00
#
_symmetry.space_group_name_H-M   'P 1'
#
loop_
_entity.id
_entity.type
_entity.pdbx_description
1 polymer ?
#
loop_
_entity_poly.entity_id
_entity_poly.type
_entity_poly.pdbx_seq_one_letter_code
_entity_poly.pdbx_strand_id
1 'polypeptide(L)'
;MRNLILSTALIAVPVLGFVLIETNISTPAAATTEVSVAGLGDLSAYAAIASDVQAIAAKGDLVAAETRATDLEALWDQNAAALQAKDGAAWGVIDSACDRLFHALRAGSPDAAAVDQAVTGLLAALQGTAQATGGGVQYIKGIAVTDVNGHNLPCETLTKALAAALATKTTPEAVALQAKALERCNADDDAHSNAFAAEALALLQG
;
A
#
# COMPACT_ATOMS: atom_id res chain seq x y z
N MET A 1 25.54 -25.97 51.23
CA MET A 1 25.67 -25.19 52.48
C MET A 1 27.14 -24.91 52.72
N ARG A 2 27.46 -23.66 53.12
CA ARG A 2 28.77 -23.08 53.50
C ARG A 2 29.65 -22.50 52.40
N ASN A 3 29.34 -21.23 52.13
CA ASN A 3 30.23 -20.11 51.83
C ASN A 3 31.51 -20.09 52.68
N LEU A 4 32.56 -19.40 52.19
CA LEU A 4 33.49 -18.47 52.88
C LEU A 4 34.52 -18.00 51.80
N ILE A 5 34.29 -16.92 51.05
CA ILE A 5 34.69 -15.50 51.22
C ILE A 5 36.21 -15.26 51.41
N LEU A 6 36.78 -14.36 50.59
CA LEU A 6 37.66 -13.20 50.88
C LEU A 6 38.67 -12.98 49.71
N SER A 7 38.47 -12.00 48.82
CA SER A 7 38.76 -10.54 48.93
C SER A 7 40.25 -10.18 48.88
N THR A 8 40.68 -9.50 47.82
CA THR A 8 41.54 -8.29 47.87
C THR A 8 41.54 -7.55 46.52
N ALA A 9 41.25 -6.26 46.60
CA ALA A 9 41.30 -5.27 45.54
C ALA A 9 42.73 -4.99 45.06
N LEU A 10 42.90 -4.24 43.95
CA LEU A 10 43.37 -2.84 43.98
C LEU A 10 44.12 -2.40 42.69
N ILE A 11 43.61 -1.31 42.07
CA ILE A 11 44.30 -0.21 41.35
C ILE A 11 45.02 -0.47 40.00
N ALA A 12 44.56 0.21 38.94
CA ALA A 12 45.27 1.35 38.31
C ALA A 12 44.65 1.72 36.94
N VAL A 13 44.06 2.91 36.86
CA VAL A 13 43.94 3.68 35.61
C VAL A 13 44.99 4.79 35.72
N PRO A 14 45.81 5.03 34.67
CA PRO A 14 45.62 6.27 33.91
C PRO A 14 45.78 6.12 32.39
N VAL A 15 45.00 7.00 31.75
CA VAL A 15 44.80 7.34 30.35
C VAL A 15 46.08 7.79 29.62
N LEU A 16 46.05 7.59 28.28
CA LEU A 16 46.67 8.36 27.16
C LEU A 16 47.46 7.39 26.25
N GLY A 17 47.14 7.14 24.99
CA GLY A 17 46.19 7.71 24.06
C GLY A 17 46.66 7.29 22.67
N PHE A 18 45.92 6.43 21.97
CA PHE A 18 46.06 6.23 20.53
C PHE A 18 44.68 5.89 19.95
N VAL A 19 44.07 6.95 19.46
CA VAL A 19 43.00 7.07 18.48
C VAL A 19 42.64 5.78 17.72
N LEU A 20 41.45 5.24 17.98
CA LEU A 20 40.56 4.85 16.90
C LEU A 20 39.13 5.20 17.28
N ILE A 21 38.58 6.08 16.46
CA ILE A 21 37.27 6.69 16.55
C ILE A 21 36.25 5.62 16.15
N GLU A 22 35.67 4.93 17.13
CA GLU A 22 34.38 4.26 16.95
C GLU A 22 33.31 5.35 17.04
N THR A 23 33.27 6.20 16.01
CA THR A 23 32.10 7.01 15.72
C THR A 23 30.92 6.05 15.73
N ASN A 24 30.04 6.25 16.70
CA ASN A 24 28.69 5.73 16.72
C ASN A 24 28.02 6.27 15.47
N ILE A 25 28.21 5.57 14.36
CA ILE A 25 27.40 5.71 13.17
C ILE A 25 26.05 5.14 13.61
N SER A 26 25.26 6.00 14.25
CA SER A 26 23.82 5.98 14.07
C SER A 26 23.61 6.02 12.57
N THR A 27 23.62 4.84 11.95
CA THR A 27 22.89 4.64 10.71
C THR A 27 21.52 5.24 10.97
N PRO A 28 21.09 6.29 10.26
CA PRO A 28 19.68 6.53 10.18
C PRO A 28 19.14 5.23 9.60
N ALA A 29 18.49 4.42 10.43
CA ALA A 29 17.46 3.53 9.93
C ALA A 29 16.64 4.45 9.03
N ALA A 30 16.63 4.15 7.73
CA ALA A 30 15.71 4.79 6.82
C ALA A 30 14.40 4.78 7.59
N ALA A 31 13.89 5.96 7.91
CA ALA A 31 12.54 6.08 8.40
C ALA A 31 11.73 5.47 7.27
N THR A 32 11.38 4.20 7.41
CA THR A 32 10.12 3.71 6.91
C THR A 32 9.15 4.68 7.53
N THR A 33 8.77 5.69 6.75
CA THR A 33 7.52 6.38 6.97
C THR A 33 6.52 5.25 6.90
N GLU A 34 6.26 4.62 8.04
CA GLU A 34 5.07 3.83 8.23
C GLU A 34 3.98 4.80 7.78
N VAL A 35 3.33 4.46 6.66
CA VAL A 35 2.07 5.10 6.29
C VAL A 35 1.11 4.65 7.37
N SER A 36 1.23 5.31 8.52
CA SER A 36 0.40 5.02 9.66
C SER A 36 -1.00 5.34 9.20
N VAL A 37 -1.92 4.40 9.38
CA VAL A 37 -3.36 4.63 9.28
C VAL A 37 -3.87 5.65 10.32
N ALA A 38 -2.95 6.34 11.02
CA ALA A 38 -3.19 7.44 11.93
C ALA A 38 -4.09 8.54 11.34
N GLY A 39 -4.19 8.66 10.01
CA GLY A 39 -5.11 9.58 9.35
C GLY A 39 -6.60 9.23 9.50
N LEU A 40 -6.97 7.94 9.55
CA LEU A 40 -8.37 7.51 9.53
C LEU A 40 -9.00 7.37 10.92
N GLY A 41 -8.18 7.17 11.94
CA GLY A 41 -8.61 7.00 13.34
C GLY A 41 -8.74 5.53 13.74
N ASP A 42 -9.71 5.22 14.60
CA ASP A 42 -9.92 3.86 15.11
C ASP A 42 -10.55 2.95 14.06
N LEU A 43 -9.82 1.91 13.64
CA LEU A 43 -10.27 0.90 12.70
C LEU A 43 -10.47 -0.49 13.33
N SER A 44 -10.46 -0.59 14.67
CA SER A 44 -10.54 -1.86 15.39
C SER A 44 -11.78 -2.69 15.07
N ALA A 45 -12.93 -2.04 14.83
CA ALA A 45 -14.16 -2.72 14.46
C ALA A 45 -14.05 -3.44 13.10
N TYR A 46 -13.43 -2.80 12.10
CA TYR A 46 -13.19 -3.41 10.79
C TYR A 46 -12.21 -4.59 10.91
N ALA A 47 -11.13 -4.42 11.68
CA ALA A 47 -10.14 -5.46 11.89
C ALA A 47 -10.73 -6.68 12.62
N ALA A 48 -11.63 -6.46 13.58
CA ALA A 48 -12.34 -7.54 14.27
C ALA A 48 -13.22 -8.34 13.29
N ILE A 49 -14.00 -7.67 12.45
CA ILE A 49 -14.84 -8.35 11.44
C ILE A 49 -13.96 -9.11 10.44
N ALA A 50 -12.88 -8.50 9.93
CA ALA A 50 -11.95 -9.18 9.01
C ALA A 50 -11.29 -10.41 9.64
N SER A 51 -10.92 -10.35 10.92
CA SER A 51 -10.41 -11.50 11.67
C SER A 51 -11.45 -12.60 11.84
N ASP A 52 -12.72 -12.25 12.05
CA ASP A 52 -13.82 -13.22 12.09
C ASP A 52 -13.97 -13.92 10.74
N VAL A 53 -13.94 -13.17 9.62
CA VAL A 53 -13.96 -13.72 8.26
C VAL A 53 -12.81 -14.72 8.09
N GLN A 54 -11.60 -14.38 8.51
CA GLN A 54 -10.44 -15.30 8.45
C GLN A 54 -10.72 -16.60 9.21
N ALA A 55 -11.17 -16.48 10.46
CA ALA A 55 -11.37 -17.61 11.34
C ALA A 55 -12.51 -18.53 10.85
N ILE A 56 -13.52 -17.98 10.18
CA ILE A 56 -14.60 -18.75 9.56
C ILE A 56 -14.09 -19.44 8.28
N ALA A 57 -13.40 -18.72 7.40
CA ALA A 57 -12.84 -19.26 6.16
C ALA A 57 -11.82 -20.38 6.42
N ALA A 58 -11.00 -20.26 7.47
CA ALA A 58 -10.05 -21.30 7.89
C ALA A 58 -10.72 -22.63 8.30
N LYS A 59 -12.02 -22.61 8.62
CA LYS A 59 -12.82 -23.82 8.90
C LYS A 59 -13.46 -24.41 7.64
N GLY A 60 -13.29 -23.77 6.48
CA GLY A 60 -13.88 -24.17 5.20
C GLY A 60 -15.30 -23.65 4.96
N ASP A 61 -15.84 -22.80 5.85
CA ASP A 61 -17.20 -22.27 5.73
C ASP A 61 -17.21 -20.93 4.98
N LEU A 62 -17.04 -20.99 3.66
CA LEU A 62 -16.94 -19.78 2.83
C LEU A 62 -18.27 -19.02 2.73
N VAL A 63 -19.42 -19.68 2.94
CA VAL A 63 -20.74 -19.04 2.95
C VAL A 63 -20.93 -18.20 4.21
N ALA A 64 -20.53 -18.72 5.37
CA ALA A 64 -20.55 -17.93 6.60
C ALA A 64 -19.50 -16.81 6.55
N ALA A 65 -18.35 -17.04 5.91
CA ALA A 65 -17.33 -16.00 5.71
C ALA A 65 -17.86 -14.85 4.82
N GLU A 66 -18.57 -15.16 3.74
CA GLU A 66 -19.24 -14.17 2.89
C GLU A 66 -20.31 -13.38 3.65
N THR A 67 -21.10 -14.05 4.50
CA THR A 67 -22.08 -13.38 5.35
C THR A 67 -21.41 -12.39 6.29
N ARG A 68 -20.31 -12.79 6.94
CA ARG A 68 -19.54 -11.90 7.83
C ARG A 68 -18.83 -10.77 7.07
N ALA A 69 -18.41 -11.01 5.83
CA ALA A 69 -17.87 -9.96 4.96
C ALA A 69 -18.95 -8.96 4.53
N THR A 70 -20.22 -9.35 4.46
CA THR A 70 -21.32 -8.42 4.21
C THR A 70 -21.55 -7.47 5.40
N ASP A 71 -21.32 -7.93 6.64
CA ASP A 71 -21.30 -7.03 7.80
C ASP A 71 -20.17 -5.99 7.71
N LEU A 72 -19.00 -6.41 7.20
CA LEU A 72 -17.87 -5.51 6.97
C LEU A 72 -18.23 -4.45 5.93
N GLU A 73 -18.80 -4.85 4.79
CA GLU A 73 -19.25 -3.95 3.71
C GLU A 73 -20.23 -2.90 4.25
N ALA A 74 -21.24 -3.34 5.00
CA ALA A 74 -22.22 -2.45 5.60
C ALA A 74 -21.59 -1.42 6.56
N LEU A 75 -20.62 -1.85 7.38
CA LEU A 75 -19.90 -0.94 8.28
C LEU A 75 -18.99 0.02 7.50
N TRP A 76 -18.30 -0.46 6.46
CA TRP A 76 -17.42 0.35 5.62
C TRP A 76 -18.20 1.42 4.88
N ASP A 77 -19.26 1.06 4.16
CA ASP A 77 -20.10 1.99 3.40
C ASP A 77 -20.70 3.09 4.27
N GLN A 78 -21.13 2.74 5.48
CA GLN A 78 -21.73 3.68 6.42
C GLN A 78 -20.73 4.76 6.87
N ASN A 79 -19.44 4.48 6.84
CA ASN A 79 -18.37 5.38 7.28
C ASN A 79 -17.47 5.90 6.14
N ALA A 80 -17.60 5.35 4.93
CA ALA A 80 -16.65 5.53 3.82
C ALA A 80 -16.41 7.01 3.50
N ALA A 81 -17.48 7.80 3.31
CA ALA A 81 -17.34 9.23 2.99
C ALA A 81 -16.62 10.02 4.09
N ALA A 82 -16.86 9.69 5.37
CA ALA A 82 -16.21 10.35 6.49
C ALA A 82 -14.74 9.93 6.65
N LEU A 83 -14.41 8.67 6.34
CA LEU A 83 -13.04 8.16 6.33
C LEU A 83 -12.24 8.75 5.15
N GLN A 84 -12.80 8.72 3.96
CA GLN A 84 -12.21 9.28 2.74
C GLN A 84 -11.90 10.78 2.90
N ALA A 85 -12.77 11.54 3.54
CA ALA A 85 -12.55 12.96 3.80
C ALA A 85 -11.37 13.24 4.77
N LYS A 86 -10.98 12.27 5.61
CA LYS A 86 -9.83 12.41 6.51
C LYS A 86 -8.51 12.11 5.81
N ASP A 87 -8.48 11.03 5.03
CA ASP A 87 -7.29 10.60 4.30
C ASP A 87 -7.72 9.73 3.11
N GLY A 88 -7.86 10.34 1.94
CA GLY A 88 -8.30 9.66 0.73
C GLY A 88 -7.31 8.58 0.26
N ALA A 89 -6.02 8.76 0.48
CA ALA A 89 -4.99 7.80 0.09
C ALA A 89 -5.04 6.55 0.97
N ALA A 90 -5.05 6.72 2.30
CA ALA A 90 -5.19 5.60 3.22
C ALA A 90 -6.55 4.90 3.07
N TRP A 91 -7.61 5.68 2.82
CA TRP A 91 -8.94 5.14 2.52
C TRP A 91 -8.91 4.25 1.28
N GLY A 92 -8.32 4.72 0.16
CA GLY A 92 -8.26 3.97 -1.09
C GLY A 92 -7.49 2.65 -0.99
N VAL A 93 -6.45 2.59 -0.14
CA VAL A 93 -5.70 1.35 0.13
C VAL A 93 -6.58 0.29 0.80
N ILE A 94 -7.37 0.70 1.81
CA ILE A 94 -8.27 -0.21 2.53
C ILE A 94 -9.47 -0.57 1.68
N ASP A 95 -10.05 0.40 0.96
CA ASP A 95 -11.19 0.21 0.05
C ASP A 95 -10.87 -0.85 -1.02
N SER A 96 -9.72 -0.69 -1.67
CA SER A 96 -9.21 -1.69 -2.63
C SER A 96 -8.98 -3.08 -2.01
N ALA A 97 -8.66 -3.15 -0.71
CA ALA A 97 -8.48 -4.43 -0.01
C ALA A 97 -9.83 -5.07 0.35
N CYS A 98 -10.83 -4.27 0.74
CA CYS A 98 -12.21 -4.71 0.90
C CYS A 98 -12.75 -5.29 -0.41
N ASP A 99 -12.56 -4.60 -1.53
CA ASP A 99 -12.98 -5.08 -2.86
C ASP A 99 -12.38 -6.43 -3.22
N ARG A 100 -11.08 -6.64 -2.98
CA ARG A 100 -10.42 -7.93 -3.22
C ARG A 100 -11.02 -9.04 -2.37
N LEU A 101 -11.33 -8.76 -1.11
CA LEU A 101 -11.99 -9.72 -0.22
C LEU A 101 -13.39 -10.09 -0.72
N PHE A 102 -14.21 -9.07 -1.04
CA PHE A 102 -15.57 -9.30 -1.52
C PHE A 102 -15.57 -10.05 -2.85
N HIS A 103 -14.67 -9.70 -3.76
CA HIS A 103 -14.50 -10.41 -5.03
C HIS A 103 -14.13 -11.89 -4.83
N ALA A 104 -13.18 -12.19 -3.94
CA ALA A 104 -12.76 -13.56 -3.67
C ALA A 104 -13.89 -14.41 -3.08
N LEU A 105 -14.67 -13.85 -2.15
CA LEU A 105 -15.79 -14.54 -1.49
C LEU A 105 -17.01 -14.70 -2.41
N ARG A 106 -17.27 -13.76 -3.31
CA ARG A 106 -18.44 -13.75 -4.22
C ARG A 106 -18.15 -14.36 -5.59
N ALA A 107 -16.96 -14.93 -5.79
CA ALA A 107 -16.65 -15.68 -6.99
C ALA A 107 -17.65 -16.85 -7.14
N GLY A 108 -18.01 -17.23 -8.37
CA GLY A 108 -18.97 -18.33 -8.59
C GLY A 108 -18.51 -19.69 -8.02
N SER A 109 -17.20 -19.83 -7.74
CA SER A 109 -16.61 -20.91 -6.97
C SER A 109 -15.48 -20.32 -6.11
N PRO A 110 -15.78 -19.85 -4.89
CA PRO A 110 -14.79 -19.21 -4.02
C PRO A 110 -13.65 -20.16 -3.67
N ASP A 111 -12.41 -19.69 -3.81
CA ASP A 111 -11.21 -20.44 -3.46
C ASP A 111 -10.72 -20.04 -2.07
N ALA A 112 -10.52 -21.02 -1.18
CA ALA A 112 -10.17 -20.75 0.21
C ALA A 112 -8.80 -20.09 0.37
N ALA A 113 -7.83 -20.40 -0.50
CA ALA A 113 -6.50 -19.78 -0.44
C ALA A 113 -6.54 -18.32 -0.93
N ALA A 114 -7.31 -18.04 -1.98
CA ALA A 114 -7.53 -16.68 -2.46
C ALA A 114 -8.27 -15.82 -1.41
N VAL A 115 -9.26 -16.39 -0.72
CA VAL A 115 -9.95 -15.71 0.39
C VAL A 115 -9.00 -15.43 1.55
N ASP A 116 -8.18 -16.39 1.96
CA ASP A 116 -7.19 -16.19 3.04
C ASP A 116 -6.15 -15.11 2.68
N GLN A 117 -5.66 -15.12 1.43
CA GLN A 117 -4.77 -14.09 0.92
C GLN A 117 -5.44 -12.71 0.93
N ALA A 118 -6.69 -12.61 0.51
CA ALA A 118 -7.43 -11.36 0.47
C ALA A 118 -7.71 -10.80 1.87
N VAL A 119 -8.14 -11.65 2.82
CA VAL A 119 -8.32 -11.27 4.23
C VAL A 119 -7.01 -10.84 4.86
N THR A 120 -5.91 -11.56 4.62
CA THR A 120 -4.58 -11.18 5.13
C THR A 120 -4.16 -9.81 4.60
N GLY A 121 -4.41 -9.56 3.31
CA GLY A 121 -4.16 -8.25 2.69
C GLY A 121 -4.99 -7.12 3.32
N LEU A 122 -6.27 -7.37 3.60
CA LEU A 122 -7.14 -6.42 4.28
C LEU A 122 -6.66 -6.14 5.72
N LEU A 123 -6.33 -7.17 6.50
CA LEU A 123 -5.82 -7.00 7.87
C LEU A 123 -4.53 -6.18 7.89
N ALA A 124 -3.63 -6.40 6.93
CA ALA A 124 -2.43 -5.58 6.79
C ALA A 124 -2.79 -4.13 6.44
N ALA A 125 -3.76 -3.89 5.54
CA ALA A 125 -4.20 -2.54 5.16
C ALA A 125 -4.77 -1.77 6.35
N LEU A 126 -5.60 -2.43 7.15
CA LEU A 126 -6.17 -1.88 8.39
C LEU A 126 -5.10 -1.56 9.45
N GLN A 127 -3.96 -2.26 9.43
CA GLN A 127 -2.82 -2.03 10.33
C GLN A 127 -1.80 -1.01 9.78
N GLY A 128 -1.95 -0.56 8.53
CA GLY A 128 -0.95 0.28 7.85
C GLY A 128 0.33 -0.47 7.51
N THR A 129 0.29 -1.80 7.62
CA THR A 129 1.39 -2.71 7.31
C THR A 129 1.15 -3.42 5.98
N ALA A 130 0.06 -3.09 5.28
CA ALA A 130 -0.11 -3.48 3.89
C ALA A 130 1.09 -2.98 3.12
N GLN A 131 2.02 -3.90 2.87
CA GLN A 131 2.81 -3.83 1.68
C GLN A 131 1.77 -3.84 0.55
N ALA A 132 1.69 -2.74 -0.18
CA ALA A 132 1.04 -2.72 -1.47
C ALA A 132 1.48 -3.99 -2.18
N THR A 133 0.51 -4.87 -2.46
CA THR A 133 0.77 -6.25 -2.81
C THR A 133 1.67 -6.21 -4.05
N GLY A 134 2.93 -6.59 -3.85
CA GLY A 134 4.03 -6.16 -4.70
C GLY A 134 3.78 -6.41 -6.18
N GLY A 135 3.44 -5.35 -6.90
CA GLY A 135 3.55 -5.29 -8.35
C GLY A 135 4.89 -4.69 -8.81
N GLY A 136 5.70 -4.20 -7.86
CA GLY A 136 6.81 -3.30 -8.16
C GLY A 136 6.34 -2.11 -8.99
N VAL A 137 7.31 -1.40 -9.58
CA VAL A 137 6.97 -0.42 -10.62
C VAL A 137 6.49 -1.20 -11.85
N GLN A 138 5.22 -1.02 -12.21
CA GLN A 138 4.67 -1.48 -13.46
C GLN A 138 5.03 -0.49 -14.57
N TYR A 139 5.34 -1.03 -15.74
CA TYR A 139 5.74 -0.25 -16.90
C TYR A 139 4.85 -0.53 -18.10
N ILE A 140 4.48 0.52 -18.82
CA ILE A 140 3.85 0.44 -20.14
C ILE A 140 4.81 1.06 -21.14
N LYS A 141 5.33 0.23 -22.06
CA LYS A 141 6.30 0.65 -23.09
C LYS A 141 7.50 1.43 -22.50
N GLY A 142 7.97 1.03 -21.30
CA GLY A 142 9.09 1.67 -20.60
C GLY A 142 8.73 2.88 -19.72
N ILE A 143 7.46 3.30 -19.69
CA ILE A 143 6.96 4.37 -18.81
C ILE A 143 6.39 3.76 -17.54
N ALA A 144 6.86 4.20 -16.38
CA ALA A 144 6.32 3.78 -15.08
C ALA A 144 4.89 4.28 -14.92
N VAL A 145 3.96 3.40 -14.55
CA VAL A 145 2.54 3.73 -14.29
C VAL A 145 2.12 3.50 -12.85
N THR A 146 2.96 2.81 -12.06
CA THR A 146 2.80 2.67 -10.62
C THR A 146 4.06 3.14 -9.88
N ASP A 147 3.94 3.40 -8.58
CA ASP A 147 5.06 3.67 -7.70
C ASP A 147 5.82 2.38 -7.31
N VAL A 148 6.86 2.53 -6.48
CA VAL A 148 7.66 1.41 -5.98
C VAL A 148 6.88 0.42 -5.11
N ASN A 149 5.74 0.86 -4.60
CA ASN A 149 4.84 0.06 -3.80
C ASN A 149 3.82 -0.68 -4.72
N GLY A 150 3.60 -0.20 -5.95
CA GLY A 150 2.62 -0.76 -6.88
C GLY A 150 1.29 0.00 -6.89
N HIS A 151 1.22 1.17 -6.25
CA HIS A 151 0.07 2.07 -6.38
C HIS A 151 0.13 2.79 -7.71
N ASN A 152 -1.01 2.97 -8.38
CA ASN A 152 -1.09 3.82 -9.57
C ASN A 152 -0.52 5.20 -9.24
N LEU A 153 0.28 5.76 -10.15
CA LEU A 153 0.72 7.13 -10.00
C LEU A 153 -0.50 8.07 -10.04
N PRO A 154 -0.50 9.19 -9.30
CA PRO A 154 -1.56 10.19 -9.44
C PRO A 154 -1.65 10.64 -10.90
N CYS A 155 -2.85 10.67 -11.48
CA CYS A 155 -3.05 10.92 -12.90
C CYS A 155 -2.44 12.25 -13.39
N GLU A 156 -2.28 13.26 -12.52
CA GLU A 156 -1.62 14.52 -12.86
C GLU A 156 -0.13 14.35 -13.21
N THR A 157 0.50 13.28 -12.71
CA THR A 157 1.92 13.01 -12.93
C THR A 157 2.19 12.72 -14.40
N LEU A 158 1.52 11.71 -14.95
CA LEU A 158 1.73 11.32 -16.35
C LEU A 158 1.03 12.24 -17.33
N THR A 159 -0.12 12.82 -16.99
CA THR A 159 -0.80 13.80 -17.86
C THR A 159 0.03 15.09 -18.02
N LYS A 160 0.71 15.57 -16.96
CA LYS A 160 1.66 16.71 -17.08
C LYS A 160 2.88 16.35 -17.93
N ALA A 161 3.45 15.16 -17.73
CA ALA A 161 4.56 14.68 -18.54
C ALA A 161 4.17 14.58 -20.02
N LEU A 162 2.97 14.06 -20.32
CA LEU A 162 2.43 14.00 -21.66
C LEU A 162 2.20 15.39 -22.26
N ALA A 163 1.63 16.33 -21.51
CA ALA A 163 1.44 17.70 -21.97
C ALA A 163 2.78 18.38 -22.33
N ALA A 164 3.82 18.16 -21.53
CA ALA A 164 5.17 18.64 -21.81
C ALA A 164 5.76 17.99 -23.08
N ALA A 165 5.59 16.68 -23.27
CA ALA A 165 6.05 15.99 -24.47
C ALA A 165 5.32 16.48 -25.74
N LEU A 166 4.00 16.68 -25.66
CA LEU A 166 3.17 17.18 -26.76
C LEU A 166 3.53 18.61 -27.20
N ALA A 167 4.08 19.42 -26.30
CA ALA A 167 4.60 20.74 -26.64
C ALA A 167 5.86 20.68 -27.52
N THR A 168 6.56 19.54 -27.56
CA THR A 168 7.77 19.35 -28.37
C THR A 168 7.50 18.61 -29.67
N LYS A 169 6.60 17.62 -29.65
CA LYS A 169 6.23 16.79 -30.79
C LYS A 169 4.76 16.42 -30.68
N THR A 170 4.00 16.63 -31.74
CA THR A 170 2.56 16.37 -31.74
C THR A 170 2.21 15.36 -32.82
N THR A 171 1.42 14.36 -32.45
CA THR A 171 0.76 13.44 -33.40
C THR A 171 -0.73 13.39 -33.10
N PRO A 172 -1.60 13.17 -34.12
CA PRO A 172 -3.04 13.08 -33.91
C PRO A 172 -3.43 11.98 -32.90
N GLU A 173 -2.70 10.86 -32.91
CA GLU A 173 -2.92 9.74 -32.00
C GLU A 173 -2.56 10.09 -30.55
N ALA A 174 -1.43 10.76 -30.32
CA ALA A 174 -1.04 11.18 -28.97
C ALA A 174 -2.00 12.23 -28.39
N VAL A 175 -2.56 13.12 -29.22
CA VAL A 175 -3.58 14.09 -28.79
C VAL A 175 -4.90 13.39 -28.43
N ALA A 176 -5.32 12.39 -29.21
CA ALA A 176 -6.51 11.61 -28.90
C ALA A 176 -6.36 10.82 -27.58
N LEU A 177 -5.18 10.25 -27.32
CA LEU A 177 -4.87 9.59 -26.06
C LEU A 177 -4.79 10.57 -24.89
N GLN A 178 -4.28 11.79 -25.09
CA GLN A 178 -4.30 12.84 -24.06
C GLN A 178 -5.74 13.16 -23.61
N ALA A 179 -6.68 13.29 -24.56
CA ALA A 179 -8.07 13.55 -24.24
C ALA A 179 -8.68 12.42 -23.39
N LYS A 180 -8.42 11.16 -23.75
CA LYS A 180 -8.85 9.98 -22.96
C LYS A 180 -8.20 9.95 -21.58
N ALA A 181 -6.92 10.26 -21.48
CA ALA A 181 -6.22 10.30 -20.19
C ALA A 181 -6.84 11.35 -19.25
N LEU A 182 -7.17 12.54 -19.76
CA LEU A 182 -7.83 13.59 -18.99
C LEU A 182 -9.26 13.21 -18.59
N GLU A 183 -10.00 12.54 -19.46
CA GLU A 183 -11.34 12.03 -19.14
C GLU A 183 -11.30 11.04 -17.98
N ARG A 184 -10.36 10.08 -18.00
CA ARG A 184 -10.21 9.11 -16.89
C ARG A 184 -9.66 9.75 -15.62
N CYS A 185 -8.76 10.72 -15.74
CA CYS A 185 -8.25 11.49 -14.59
C CYS A 185 -9.38 12.28 -13.90
N ASN A 186 -10.26 12.94 -14.67
CA ASN A 186 -11.45 13.61 -14.12
C ASN A 186 -12.45 12.64 -13.46
N ALA A 187 -12.41 11.36 -13.84
CA ALA A 187 -13.22 10.30 -13.24
C ALA A 187 -12.52 9.58 -12.06
N ASP A 188 -11.37 10.11 -11.60
CA ASP A 188 -10.53 9.52 -10.54
C ASP A 188 -10.04 8.10 -10.86
N ASP A 189 -9.95 7.76 -12.15
CA ASP A 189 -9.46 6.46 -12.64
C ASP A 189 -8.00 6.59 -13.08
N ASP A 190 -7.12 6.65 -12.08
CA ASP A 190 -5.68 6.75 -12.26
C ASP A 190 -5.11 5.65 -13.14
N ALA A 191 -5.59 4.41 -12.99
CA ALA A 191 -5.09 3.25 -13.71
C ALA A 191 -5.22 3.43 -15.24
N HIS A 192 -6.43 3.75 -15.71
CA HIS A 192 -6.66 3.93 -17.14
C HIS A 192 -6.10 5.27 -17.64
N SER A 193 -6.13 6.32 -16.81
CA SER A 193 -5.50 7.60 -17.16
C SER A 193 -4.00 7.42 -17.44
N ASN A 194 -3.30 6.74 -16.53
CA ASN A 194 -1.89 6.44 -16.66
C ASN A 194 -1.59 5.54 -17.85
N ALA A 195 -2.44 4.56 -18.13
CA ALA A 195 -2.28 3.70 -19.30
C ALA A 195 -2.33 4.48 -20.62
N PHE A 196 -3.32 5.36 -20.79
CA PHE A 196 -3.42 6.21 -21.98
C PHE A 196 -2.26 7.21 -22.07
N ALA A 197 -1.86 7.81 -20.95
CA ALA A 197 -0.76 8.76 -20.93
C ALA A 197 0.59 8.10 -21.27
N ALA A 198 0.85 6.91 -20.73
CA ALA A 198 2.06 6.13 -21.02
C ALA A 198 2.13 5.69 -22.49
N GLU A 199 1.00 5.26 -23.08
CA GLU A 199 0.96 4.91 -24.50
C GLU A 199 1.24 6.12 -25.40
N ALA A 200 0.64 7.27 -25.09
CA ALA A 200 0.89 8.50 -25.82
C ALA A 200 2.35 8.95 -25.73
N LEU A 201 2.95 8.89 -24.54
CA LEU A 201 4.37 9.19 -24.34
C LEU A 201 5.28 8.27 -25.16
N ALA A 202 4.98 6.97 -25.20
CA ALA A 202 5.74 6.02 -26.00
C ALA A 202 5.66 6.30 -27.51
N LEU A 203 4.48 6.71 -28.01
CA LEU A 203 4.32 7.12 -29.42
C LEU A 203 5.16 8.36 -29.76
N LEU A 204 5.37 9.26 -28.82
CA LEU A 204 6.17 10.47 -29.04
C LEU A 204 7.68 10.18 -29.00
N GLN A 205 8.10 9.14 -28.28
CA GLN A 205 9.50 8.70 -28.18
C GLN A 205 9.99 7.89 -29.40
N GLY A 206 9.08 7.26 -30.15
CA GLY A 206 9.37 6.60 -31.43
C GLY A 206 9.52 7.58 -32.59
#